data_AF-A0A8X8D7W7-F1
#
_entry.id   AF-A0A8X8D7W7-F1
#
_cell.length_a   1.000
_cell.length_b   1.000
_cell.length_c   1.000
_cell.angle_alpha   90.00
_cell.angle_beta   90.00
_cell.angle_gamma   90.00
#
_symmetry.space_group_name_H-M   'P 1'
#
loop_
_entity.id
_entity.type
_entity.pdbx_description
1 polymer ?
#
loop_
_entity_poly.entity_id
_entity_poly.type
_entity_poly.pdbx_seq_one_letter_code
_entity_poly.pdbx_strand_id
1 'polypeptide(L)'
;MEVKHRTARSLVKKLGSVSEITRSEALAELRLMTKNDAESRLIIAEAGAIPYLAETLYSSSHDSQDNAAATLLNISISSRAPLMSTRGLLDAISHVLRHHAANSSPSAVQSSAATLYSLLVDDSYRPIIGAKRDIAYSLIEIIKRPNSPPRSIKDALKALFGIALFPLNRAGLIDLGAAGALFSLVLKDGRVGIVEDTTAVIAQIAGCEESERAFWKVSGVKVLEDLLDVGTGSSERTKENAVGALLNLVRCGGGGVMREVKEMRPGAVEGIKDVMENGTAKGKSKAIALLKAVEGGAKKWDFAVLIHSDTWKGTKCSDSGRICIEKVNRALWESAKEAIARAWKHKVFQE
;
A
#
# COMPACT_ATOMS: atom_id res chain seq x y z
N MET A 1 7.18 -35.75 1.83
CA MET A 1 7.52 -34.76 2.87
C MET A 1 8.98 -34.76 3.27
N GLU A 2 9.50 -35.84 3.84
CA GLU A 2 10.88 -35.87 4.39
C GLU A 2 11.98 -35.50 3.36
N VAL A 3 11.83 -35.89 2.10
CA VAL A 3 12.77 -35.51 1.02
C VAL A 3 12.79 -33.99 0.81
N LYS A 4 11.62 -33.33 0.79
CA LYS A 4 11.53 -31.87 0.61
C LYS A 4 12.22 -31.12 1.75
N HIS A 5 12.01 -31.55 3.00
CA HIS A 5 12.70 -30.97 4.17
C HIS A 5 14.22 -31.15 4.09
N ARG A 6 14.71 -32.35 3.72
CA ARG A 6 16.16 -32.58 3.53
C ARG A 6 16.74 -31.72 2.42
N THR A 7 16.05 -31.62 1.27
CA THR A 7 16.47 -30.77 0.16
C THR A 7 16.52 -29.31 0.58
N ALA A 8 15.45 -28.78 1.20
CA ALA A 8 15.41 -27.40 1.66
C ALA A 8 16.54 -27.09 2.65
N ARG A 9 16.77 -27.93 3.68
CA ARG A 9 17.88 -27.75 4.62
C ARG A 9 19.25 -27.77 3.94
N SER A 10 19.45 -28.67 2.98
CA SER A 10 20.69 -28.74 2.20
C SER A 10 20.93 -27.47 1.37
N LEU A 11 19.89 -26.96 0.69
CA LEU A 11 19.98 -25.73 -0.09
C LEU A 11 20.20 -24.51 0.80
N VAL A 12 19.50 -24.39 1.93
CA VAL A 12 19.72 -23.28 2.87
C VAL A 12 21.14 -23.30 3.42
N LYS A 13 21.69 -24.48 3.75
CA LYS A 13 23.10 -24.59 4.15
C LYS A 13 24.05 -24.08 3.06
N LYS A 14 23.76 -24.35 1.78
CA LYS A 14 24.55 -23.86 0.64
C LYS A 14 24.52 -22.33 0.48
N LEU A 15 23.49 -21.64 0.98
CA LEU A 15 23.44 -20.17 0.96
C LEU A 15 24.55 -19.54 1.82
N GLY A 16 25.00 -20.22 2.87
CA GLY A 16 26.14 -19.81 3.70
C GLY A 16 27.52 -20.19 3.12
N SER A 17 27.59 -20.72 1.90
CA SER A 17 28.86 -21.11 1.27
C SER A 17 29.71 -19.87 0.93
N VAL A 18 31.03 -20.03 1.02
CA VAL A 18 32.00 -19.05 0.52
C VAL A 18 32.04 -19.00 -1.02
N SER A 19 31.61 -20.08 -1.68
CA SER A 19 31.54 -20.17 -3.14
C SER A 19 30.28 -19.47 -3.67
N GLU A 20 30.49 -18.41 -4.46
CA GLU A 20 29.41 -17.68 -5.11
C GLU A 20 28.60 -18.55 -6.06
N ILE A 21 29.25 -19.44 -6.81
CA ILE A 21 28.59 -20.40 -7.71
C ILE A 21 27.62 -21.27 -6.92
N THR A 22 28.07 -21.83 -5.79
CA THR A 22 27.24 -22.69 -4.94
C THR A 22 26.04 -21.93 -4.35
N ARG A 23 26.22 -20.66 -3.97
CA ARG A 23 25.11 -19.82 -3.49
C ARG A 23 24.11 -19.54 -4.62
N SER A 24 24.58 -19.17 -5.80
CA SER A 24 23.74 -18.84 -6.95
C SER A 24 22.92 -20.04 -7.44
N GLU A 25 23.53 -21.24 -7.50
CA GLU A 25 22.81 -22.49 -7.81
C GLU A 25 21.73 -22.79 -6.78
N ALA A 26 22.05 -22.62 -5.48
CA ALA A 26 21.07 -22.84 -4.42
C ALA A 26 19.90 -21.85 -4.48
N LEU A 27 20.17 -20.57 -4.77
CA LEU A 27 19.15 -19.54 -4.96
C LEU A 27 18.21 -19.86 -6.13
N ALA A 28 18.77 -20.30 -7.27
CA ALA A 28 17.99 -20.68 -8.44
C ALA A 28 17.06 -21.87 -8.13
N GLU A 29 17.57 -22.89 -7.43
CA GLU A 29 16.78 -24.06 -7.05
C GLU A 29 15.68 -23.71 -6.04
N LEU A 30 15.98 -22.89 -5.01
CA LEU A 30 14.99 -22.41 -4.05
C LEU A 30 13.86 -21.61 -4.73
N ARG A 31 14.20 -20.78 -5.72
CA ARG A 31 13.19 -20.07 -6.51
C ARG A 31 12.30 -21.05 -7.27
N LEU A 32 12.89 -22.07 -7.91
CA LEU A 32 12.14 -23.07 -8.67
C LEU A 32 11.17 -23.85 -7.76
N MET A 33 11.65 -24.30 -6.60
CA MET A 33 10.84 -25.00 -5.60
C MET A 33 9.67 -24.15 -5.12
N THR A 34 9.92 -22.89 -4.72
CA THR A 34 8.86 -22.01 -4.21
C THR A 34 7.87 -21.57 -5.29
N LYS A 35 8.30 -21.49 -6.55
CA LYS A 35 7.43 -21.16 -7.69
C LYS A 35 6.43 -22.29 -7.94
N ASN A 36 6.89 -23.53 -7.93
CA ASN A 36 6.10 -24.67 -8.40
C ASN A 36 5.28 -25.35 -7.29
N ASP A 37 5.66 -25.18 -6.02
CA ASP A 37 5.02 -25.90 -4.92
C ASP A 37 4.72 -24.99 -3.72
N ALA A 38 3.44 -24.92 -3.35
CA ALA A 38 2.97 -24.11 -2.24
C ALA A 38 3.46 -24.63 -0.88
N GLU A 39 3.62 -25.95 -0.74
CA GLU A 39 4.07 -26.60 0.49
C GLU A 39 5.57 -26.35 0.74
N SER A 40 6.39 -26.40 -0.32
CA SER A 40 7.82 -26.09 -0.25
C SER A 40 8.11 -24.69 0.29
N ARG A 41 7.21 -23.72 0.11
CA ARG A 41 7.39 -22.36 0.63
C ARG A 41 7.48 -22.30 2.14
N LEU A 42 6.62 -23.05 2.85
CA LEU A 42 6.64 -23.15 4.30
C LEU A 42 7.89 -23.88 4.77
N ILE A 43 8.19 -25.02 4.15
CA ILE A 43 9.37 -25.84 4.47
C ILE A 43 10.67 -25.04 4.33
N ILE A 44 10.81 -24.24 3.28
CA ILE A 44 11.98 -23.39 3.02
C ILE A 44 12.09 -22.27 4.05
N ALA A 45 10.96 -21.65 4.44
CA ALA A 45 10.95 -20.64 5.48
C ALA A 45 11.37 -21.22 6.84
N GLU A 46 10.81 -22.36 7.23
CA GLU A 46 11.13 -23.10 8.47
C GLU A 46 12.58 -23.60 8.49
N ALA A 47 13.14 -23.92 7.32
CA ALA A 47 14.56 -24.27 7.19
C ALA A 47 15.52 -23.09 7.42
N GLY A 48 15.01 -21.87 7.65
CA GLY A 48 15.81 -20.69 7.97
C GLY A 48 16.35 -19.95 6.74
N ALA A 49 15.68 -20.02 5.59
CA ALA A 49 16.15 -19.36 4.36
C ALA A 49 16.10 -17.83 4.41
N ILE A 50 15.08 -17.25 5.08
CA ILE A 50 14.72 -15.83 4.96
C ILE A 50 15.88 -14.87 5.30
N PRO A 51 16.67 -15.07 6.37
CA PRO A 51 17.83 -14.21 6.66
C PRO A 51 18.85 -14.17 5.52
N TYR A 52 19.19 -15.32 4.93
CA TYR A 52 20.11 -15.40 3.80
C TYR A 52 19.55 -14.73 2.54
N LEU A 53 18.24 -14.92 2.28
CA LEU A 53 17.57 -14.25 1.16
C LEU A 53 17.58 -12.73 1.35
N ALA A 54 17.35 -12.24 2.57
CA ALA A 54 17.41 -10.82 2.89
C ALA A 54 18.83 -10.25 2.71
N GLU A 55 19.86 -10.96 3.15
CA GLU A 55 21.26 -10.57 2.91
C GLU A 55 21.59 -10.52 1.41
N THR A 56 21.10 -11.51 0.65
CA THR A 56 21.33 -11.60 -0.80
C THR A 56 20.73 -10.41 -1.57
N LEU A 57 19.70 -9.74 -1.04
CA LEU A 57 19.13 -8.53 -1.69
C LEU A 57 20.14 -7.36 -1.77
N TYR A 58 21.20 -7.36 -0.95
CA TYR A 58 22.28 -6.38 -1.03
C TYR A 58 23.37 -6.74 -2.06
N SER A 59 23.29 -7.92 -2.67
CA SER A 59 24.27 -8.36 -3.67
C SER A 59 24.28 -7.44 -4.90
N SER A 60 25.46 -7.25 -5.49
CA SER A 60 25.60 -6.57 -6.80
C SER A 60 25.19 -7.47 -7.97
N SER A 61 25.03 -8.78 -7.75
CA SER A 61 24.58 -9.73 -8.78
C SER A 61 23.06 -9.65 -8.95
N HIS A 62 22.62 -9.22 -10.14
CA HIS A 62 21.21 -9.14 -10.49
C HIS A 62 20.52 -10.50 -10.46
N ASP A 63 21.19 -11.56 -10.92
CA ASP A 63 20.64 -12.92 -10.88
C ASP A 63 20.41 -13.40 -9.44
N SER A 64 21.35 -13.11 -8.53
CA SER A 64 21.20 -13.44 -7.11
C SER A 64 20.06 -12.63 -6.48
N GLN A 65 19.98 -11.32 -6.75
CA GLN A 65 18.88 -10.47 -6.28
C GLN A 65 17.53 -10.96 -6.78
N ASP A 66 17.41 -11.29 -8.07
CA ASP A 66 16.17 -11.76 -8.69
C ASP A 66 15.70 -13.07 -8.08
N ASN A 67 16.63 -14.01 -7.89
CA ASN A 67 16.30 -15.30 -7.29
C ASN A 67 15.92 -15.16 -5.81
N ALA A 68 16.59 -14.29 -5.06
CA ALA A 68 16.25 -14.03 -3.66
C ALA A 68 14.88 -13.33 -3.53
N ALA A 69 14.66 -12.25 -4.27
CA ALA A 69 13.43 -11.48 -4.22
C ALA A 69 12.20 -12.29 -4.68
N ALA A 70 12.34 -13.10 -5.73
CA ALA A 70 11.26 -13.98 -6.20
C ALA A 70 10.95 -15.08 -5.17
N THR A 71 11.97 -15.67 -4.55
CA THR A 71 11.78 -16.66 -3.48
C THR A 71 11.03 -16.05 -2.29
N LEU A 72 11.42 -14.84 -1.85
CA LEU A 72 10.74 -14.10 -0.77
C LEU A 72 9.27 -13.82 -1.11
N LEU A 73 8.98 -13.34 -2.32
CA LEU A 73 7.61 -13.13 -2.79
C LEU A 73 6.80 -14.42 -2.75
N ASN A 74 7.36 -15.53 -3.26
CA ASN A 74 6.65 -16.79 -3.27
C ASN A 74 6.33 -17.26 -1.84
N ILE A 75 7.28 -17.11 -0.90
CA ILE A 75 7.04 -17.45 0.52
C ILE A 75 5.93 -16.56 1.10
N SER A 76 5.96 -15.24 0.84
CA SER A 76 5.01 -14.29 1.43
C SER A 76 3.56 -14.58 1.05
N ILE A 77 3.33 -15.18 -0.13
CA ILE A 77 1.99 -15.60 -0.58
C ILE A 77 1.41 -16.66 0.36
N SER A 78 2.24 -17.60 0.84
CA SER A 78 1.80 -18.70 1.70
C SER A 78 1.92 -18.40 3.19
N SER A 79 2.95 -17.65 3.62
CA SER A 79 3.17 -17.31 5.03
C SER A 79 3.91 -15.99 5.18
N ARG A 80 3.38 -15.11 6.01
CA ARG A 80 3.89 -13.73 6.21
C ARG A 80 4.63 -13.57 7.53
N ALA A 81 4.23 -14.30 8.56
CA ALA A 81 4.77 -14.14 9.90
C ALA A 81 6.29 -14.38 9.99
N PRO A 82 6.88 -15.39 9.31
CA PRO A 82 8.34 -15.58 9.30
C PRO A 82 9.08 -14.41 8.64
N LEU A 83 8.53 -13.84 7.56
CA LEU A 83 9.11 -12.66 6.91
C LEU A 83 9.12 -11.47 7.87
N MET A 84 7.97 -11.15 8.46
CA MET A 84 7.84 -10.01 9.37
C MET A 84 8.63 -10.17 10.67
N SER A 85 8.89 -11.41 11.09
CA SER A 85 9.72 -11.70 12.27
C SER A 85 11.23 -11.66 11.96
N THR A 86 11.63 -11.62 10.69
CA THR A 86 13.05 -11.62 10.30
C THR A 86 13.63 -10.21 10.37
N ARG A 87 14.59 -10.02 11.28
CA ARG A 87 15.30 -8.75 11.46
C ARG A 87 15.98 -8.33 10.15
N GLY A 88 15.83 -7.06 9.78
CA GLY A 88 16.49 -6.47 8.61
C GLY A 88 15.85 -6.79 7.26
N LEU A 89 14.83 -7.65 7.18
CA LEU A 89 14.17 -7.96 5.90
C LEU A 89 13.55 -6.72 5.25
N LEU A 90 12.82 -5.91 6.02
CA LEU A 90 12.23 -4.67 5.49
C LEU A 90 13.29 -3.66 5.04
N ASP A 91 14.44 -3.62 5.74
CA ASP A 91 15.56 -2.76 5.35
C ASP A 91 16.20 -3.23 4.04
N ALA A 92 16.31 -4.54 3.84
CA ALA A 92 16.81 -5.15 2.61
C ALA A 92 15.87 -4.93 1.42
N ILE A 93 14.56 -5.11 1.62
CA ILE A 93 13.54 -4.74 0.62
C ILE A 93 13.62 -3.25 0.29
N SER A 94 13.76 -2.39 1.31
CA SER A 94 13.89 -0.95 1.10
C SER A 94 15.16 -0.59 0.34
N HIS A 95 16.27 -1.30 0.58
CA HIS A 95 17.50 -1.12 -0.20
C HIS A 95 17.28 -1.39 -1.69
N VAL A 96 16.61 -2.50 -2.05
CA VAL A 96 16.30 -2.83 -3.45
C VAL A 96 15.40 -1.77 -4.08
N LEU A 97 14.37 -1.33 -3.36
CA LEU A 97 13.44 -0.31 -3.87
C LEU A 97 14.11 1.06 -4.05
N ARG A 98 14.99 1.49 -3.13
CA ARG A 98 15.71 2.76 -3.27
C ARG A 98 16.66 2.80 -4.47
N HIS A 99 17.29 1.67 -4.77
CA HIS A 99 18.25 1.57 -5.86
C HIS A 99 17.64 1.06 -7.17
N HIS A 100 16.31 1.09 -7.28
CA HIS A 100 15.55 0.71 -8.48
C HIS A 100 16.02 1.41 -9.77
N ALA A 101 16.68 2.55 -9.59
CA ALA A 101 17.09 3.45 -10.64
C ALA A 101 18.49 3.18 -11.22
N ALA A 102 19.34 2.45 -10.50
CA ALA A 102 20.77 2.37 -10.76
C ALA A 102 21.32 0.95 -10.65
N ASN A 103 21.14 0.31 -9.48
CA ASN A 103 21.92 -0.87 -9.11
C ASN A 103 21.08 -2.12 -8.89
N SER A 104 19.78 -1.99 -8.64
CA SER A 104 18.90 -3.13 -8.42
C SER A 104 18.28 -3.64 -9.71
N SER A 105 18.18 -4.96 -9.85
CA SER A 105 17.48 -5.56 -10.99
C SER A 105 16.01 -5.13 -11.03
N PRO A 106 15.45 -4.80 -12.22
CA PRO A 106 14.03 -4.49 -12.36
C PRO A 106 13.10 -5.60 -11.84
N SER A 107 13.49 -6.87 -12.00
CA SER A 107 12.71 -8.03 -11.55
C SER A 107 12.72 -8.16 -10.02
N ALA A 108 13.87 -7.88 -9.39
CA ALA A 108 13.99 -7.82 -7.93
C ALA A 108 13.17 -6.68 -7.33
N VAL A 109 13.17 -5.49 -7.96
CA VAL A 109 12.34 -4.34 -7.56
C VAL A 109 10.85 -4.72 -7.61
N GLN A 110 10.42 -5.33 -8.72
CA GLN A 110 9.03 -5.78 -8.87
C GLN A 110 8.65 -6.80 -7.79
N SER A 111 9.50 -7.82 -7.58
CA SER A 111 9.23 -8.87 -6.59
C SER A 111 9.23 -8.32 -5.16
N SER A 112 10.07 -7.32 -4.88
CA SER A 112 10.13 -6.63 -3.59
C SER A 112 8.85 -5.81 -3.32
N ALA A 113 8.37 -5.05 -4.30
CA ALA A 113 7.10 -4.33 -4.20
C ALA A 113 5.91 -5.29 -4.03
N ALA A 114 5.89 -6.39 -4.78
CA ALA A 114 4.86 -7.42 -4.65
C ALA A 114 4.91 -8.14 -3.29
N THR A 115 6.10 -8.33 -2.73
CA THR A 115 6.28 -8.89 -1.37
C THR A 115 5.67 -7.96 -0.34
N LEU A 116 5.94 -6.65 -0.42
CA LEU A 116 5.32 -5.67 0.48
C LEU A 116 3.80 -5.68 0.38
N TYR A 117 3.24 -5.67 -0.83
CA TYR A 117 1.79 -5.77 -1.01
C TYR A 117 1.24 -7.05 -0.39
N SER A 118 1.90 -8.19 -0.61
CA SER A 118 1.52 -9.46 0.00
C SER A 118 1.47 -9.37 1.52
N LEU A 119 2.48 -8.77 2.16
CA LEU A 119 2.51 -8.55 3.61
C LEU A 119 1.37 -7.62 4.08
N LEU A 120 1.09 -6.53 3.36
CA LEU A 120 0.06 -5.54 3.71
C LEU A 120 -1.40 -6.05 3.61
N VAL A 121 -1.60 -7.25 3.08
CA VAL A 121 -2.89 -7.97 3.19
C VAL A 121 -3.25 -8.21 4.66
N ASP A 122 -2.26 -8.41 5.52
CA ASP A 122 -2.46 -8.50 6.97
C ASP A 122 -2.43 -7.10 7.59
N ASP A 123 -3.58 -6.68 8.12
CA ASP A 123 -3.81 -5.38 8.73
C ASP A 123 -2.82 -5.07 9.87
N SER A 124 -2.34 -6.08 10.59
CA SER A 124 -1.40 -5.91 11.70
C SER A 124 -0.02 -5.41 11.26
N TYR A 125 0.35 -5.61 9.99
CA TYR A 125 1.64 -5.17 9.45
C TYR A 125 1.61 -3.77 8.83
N ARG A 126 0.42 -3.21 8.55
CA ARG A 126 0.30 -1.88 7.92
C ARG A 126 0.90 -0.74 8.73
N PRO A 127 0.78 -0.68 10.09
CA PRO A 127 1.46 0.36 10.87
C PRO A 127 2.99 0.22 10.82
N ILE A 128 3.50 -1.02 10.81
CA ILE A 128 4.94 -1.31 10.84
C ILE A 128 5.59 -0.92 9.50
N ILE A 129 5.02 -1.38 8.39
CA ILE A 129 5.52 -1.08 7.05
C ILE A 129 5.30 0.40 6.72
N GLY A 130 4.15 0.98 7.11
CA GLY A 130 3.84 2.39 6.87
C GLY A 130 4.75 3.37 7.61
N ALA A 131 5.30 2.98 8.77
CA ALA A 131 6.28 3.78 9.50
C ALA A 131 7.65 3.87 8.78
N LYS A 132 7.94 2.98 7.83
CA LYS A 132 9.17 2.99 7.01
C LYS A 132 9.02 3.98 5.85
N ARG A 133 9.27 5.26 6.14
CA ARG A 133 9.16 6.37 5.16
C ARG A 133 10.02 6.16 3.91
N ASP A 134 11.15 5.48 4.04
CA ASP A 134 12.06 5.12 2.96
C ASP A 134 11.41 4.14 1.96
N ILE A 135 10.64 3.17 2.44
CA ILE A 135 9.85 2.27 1.59
C ILE A 135 8.78 3.07 0.84
N ALA A 136 7.97 3.85 1.57
CA ALA A 136 6.90 4.64 0.99
C ALA A 136 7.42 5.63 -0.08
N TYR A 137 8.51 6.34 0.23
CA TYR A 137 9.16 7.25 -0.70
C TYR A 137 9.65 6.53 -1.97
N SER A 138 10.29 5.37 -1.83
CA SER A 138 10.80 4.61 -2.98
C SER A 138 9.67 4.14 -3.90
N LEU A 139 8.53 3.72 -3.34
CA LEU A 139 7.34 3.37 -4.12
C LEU A 139 6.77 4.57 -4.88
N ILE A 140 6.79 5.77 -4.27
CA ILE A 140 6.40 7.03 -4.93
C ILE A 140 7.38 7.40 -6.05
N GLU A 141 8.68 7.20 -5.85
CA GLU A 141 9.68 7.47 -6.89
C GLU A 141 9.55 6.51 -8.09
N ILE A 142 9.22 5.24 -7.86
CA ILE A 142 8.95 4.27 -8.94
C ILE A 142 7.80 4.75 -9.84
N ILE A 143 6.71 5.30 -9.27
CA ILE A 143 5.57 5.80 -10.06
C ILE A 143 5.87 7.15 -10.74
N LYS A 144 6.73 8.00 -10.15
CA LYS A 144 7.10 9.31 -10.71
C LYS A 144 8.06 9.19 -11.88
N ARG A 145 8.91 8.15 -11.88
CA ARG A 145 9.97 8.00 -12.87
C ARG A 145 9.37 7.82 -14.28
N PRO A 146 9.82 8.62 -15.26
CA PRO A 146 9.41 8.43 -16.65
C PRO A 146 9.79 7.03 -17.14
N ASN A 147 8.92 6.43 -17.96
CA ASN A 147 9.15 5.12 -18.59
C ASN A 147 9.35 3.95 -17.60
N SER A 148 8.91 4.08 -16.33
CA SER A 148 8.84 2.95 -15.42
C SER A 148 8.02 1.81 -16.04
N PRO A 149 8.47 0.54 -15.95
CA PRO A 149 7.74 -0.58 -16.50
C PRO A 149 6.31 -0.65 -15.92
N PRO A 150 5.29 -0.96 -16.73
CA PRO A 150 3.89 -0.87 -16.30
C PRO A 150 3.61 -1.78 -15.12
N ARG A 151 4.28 -2.95 -15.10
CA ARG A 151 4.15 -3.90 -14.00
C ARG A 151 4.72 -3.36 -12.69
N SER A 152 5.89 -2.72 -12.73
CA SER A 152 6.49 -2.07 -11.56
C SER A 152 5.61 -0.95 -11.01
N ILE A 153 4.96 -0.17 -11.89
CA ILE A 153 3.97 0.84 -11.49
C ILE A 153 2.80 0.17 -10.75
N LYS A 154 2.19 -0.88 -11.32
CA LYS A 154 1.06 -1.58 -10.70
C LYS A 154 1.42 -2.19 -9.34
N ASP A 155 2.57 -2.83 -9.23
CA ASP A 155 2.99 -3.45 -7.97
C ASP A 155 3.32 -2.37 -6.91
N ALA A 156 3.88 -1.22 -7.32
CA ALA A 156 4.08 -0.08 -6.42
C ALA A 156 2.75 0.54 -5.95
N LEU A 157 1.78 0.75 -6.85
CA LEU A 157 0.45 1.26 -6.53
C LEU A 157 -0.30 0.35 -5.56
N LYS A 158 -0.22 -0.98 -5.74
CA LYS A 158 -0.81 -1.95 -4.81
C LYS A 158 -0.20 -1.87 -3.42
N ALA A 159 1.13 -1.76 -3.32
CA ALA A 159 1.80 -1.57 -2.04
C ALA A 159 1.39 -0.24 -1.38
N LEU A 160 1.36 0.87 -2.14
CA LEU A 160 0.89 2.17 -1.64
C LEU A 160 -0.57 2.14 -1.17
N PHE A 161 -1.44 1.44 -1.90
CA PHE A 161 -2.82 1.20 -1.49
C PHE A 161 -2.87 0.48 -0.14
N GLY A 162 -2.12 -0.63 -0.01
CA GLY A 162 -2.04 -1.40 1.24
C GLY A 162 -1.53 -0.59 2.43
N ILE A 163 -0.55 0.30 2.22
CA ILE A 163 -0.06 1.24 3.24
C ILE A 163 -1.16 2.23 3.64
N ALA A 164 -1.87 2.81 2.66
CA ALA A 164 -2.88 3.84 2.86
C ALA A 164 -4.21 3.32 3.46
N LEU A 165 -4.41 2.00 3.49
CA LEU A 165 -5.53 1.37 4.19
C LEU A 165 -5.48 1.64 5.71
N PHE A 166 -4.30 1.86 6.29
CA PHE A 166 -4.17 2.31 7.67
C PHE A 166 -4.21 3.85 7.73
N PRO A 167 -5.24 4.48 8.33
CA PRO A 167 -5.46 5.92 8.23
C PRO A 167 -4.28 6.79 8.67
N LEU A 168 -3.54 6.39 9.71
CA LEU A 168 -2.42 7.17 10.23
C LEU A 168 -1.20 7.22 9.29
N ASN A 169 -1.14 6.36 8.26
CA ASN A 169 -0.08 6.41 7.25
C ASN A 169 -0.33 7.49 6.18
N ARG A 170 -1.58 7.95 6.01
CA ARG A 170 -2.01 8.77 4.86
C ARG A 170 -1.33 10.14 4.84
N ALA A 171 -1.28 10.83 5.98
CA ALA A 171 -0.58 12.10 6.12
C ALA A 171 0.90 11.97 5.73
N GLY A 172 1.56 10.90 6.20
CA GLY A 172 2.94 10.60 5.84
C GLY A 172 3.15 10.39 4.33
N LEU A 173 2.21 9.76 3.63
CA LEU A 173 2.25 9.62 2.16
C LEU A 173 2.07 10.97 1.46
N ILE A 174 1.16 11.81 1.96
CA ILE A 174 0.95 13.17 1.44
C ILE A 174 2.23 14.01 1.57
N ASP A 175 2.88 13.97 2.74
CA ASP A 175 4.14 14.68 2.99
C ASP A 175 5.28 14.22 2.08
N LEU A 176 5.27 12.94 1.69
CA LEU A 176 6.24 12.38 0.73
C LEU A 176 5.90 12.72 -0.74
N GLY A 177 4.85 13.51 -0.98
CA GLY A 177 4.49 13.98 -2.32
C GLY A 177 3.62 13.01 -3.12
N ALA A 178 2.93 12.07 -2.48
CA ALA A 178 2.08 11.08 -3.16
C ALA A 178 1.01 11.74 -4.05
N ALA A 179 0.39 12.84 -3.60
CA ALA A 179 -0.65 13.53 -4.38
C ALA A 179 -0.14 13.94 -5.76
N GLY A 180 0.97 14.69 -5.83
CA GLY A 180 1.55 15.12 -7.11
C GLY A 180 1.95 13.96 -8.02
N ALA A 181 2.52 12.90 -7.44
CA ALA A 181 2.89 11.70 -8.19
C ALA A 181 1.67 11.00 -8.82
N LEU A 182 0.63 10.77 -8.03
CA LEU A 182 -0.55 10.03 -8.46
C LEU A 182 -1.39 10.83 -9.47
N PHE A 183 -1.62 12.12 -9.22
CA PHE A 183 -2.37 12.95 -10.17
C PHE A 183 -1.59 13.15 -11.47
N SER A 184 -0.26 13.31 -11.42
CA SER A 184 0.54 13.32 -12.65
C SER A 184 0.47 11.99 -13.40
N LEU A 185 0.35 10.85 -12.71
CA LEU A 185 0.24 9.54 -13.34
C LEU A 185 -1.11 9.37 -14.04
N VAL A 186 -2.22 9.77 -13.40
CA VAL A 186 -3.57 9.79 -14.02
C VAL A 186 -3.57 10.58 -15.32
N LEU A 187 -2.93 11.75 -15.35
CA LEU A 187 -2.93 12.62 -16.52
C LEU A 187 -2.03 12.15 -17.68
N LYS A 188 -1.02 11.33 -17.38
CA LYS A 188 0.01 10.93 -18.37
C LYS A 188 -0.13 9.48 -18.85
N ASP A 189 -0.82 8.63 -18.10
CA ASP A 189 -0.94 7.21 -18.41
C ASP A 189 -2.37 6.84 -18.80
N GLY A 190 -2.61 6.67 -20.11
CA GLY A 190 -3.93 6.34 -20.64
C GLY A 190 -4.37 4.88 -20.45
N ARG A 191 -3.57 4.04 -19.79
CA ARG A 191 -3.93 2.63 -19.61
C ARG A 191 -4.94 2.49 -18.48
N VAL A 192 -6.15 2.06 -18.82
CA VAL A 192 -7.28 1.88 -17.90
C VAL A 192 -6.86 1.20 -16.58
N GLY A 193 -6.16 0.07 -16.64
CA GLY A 193 -5.76 -0.66 -15.44
C GLY A 193 -4.74 0.04 -14.54
N ILE A 194 -3.99 1.04 -15.02
CA ILE A 194 -3.11 1.87 -14.19
C ILE A 194 -3.91 3.03 -13.60
N VAL A 195 -4.79 3.66 -14.37
CA VAL A 195 -5.67 4.74 -13.87
C VAL A 195 -6.57 4.21 -12.75
N GLU A 196 -7.11 2.99 -12.89
CA GLU A 196 -7.91 2.33 -11.86
C GLU A 196 -7.12 2.12 -10.56
N ASP A 197 -5.92 1.54 -10.63
CA ASP A 197 -5.08 1.31 -9.45
C ASP A 197 -4.64 2.65 -8.82
N THR A 198 -4.34 3.66 -9.65
CA THR A 198 -3.91 4.99 -9.20
C THR A 198 -5.03 5.72 -8.47
N THR A 199 -6.24 5.74 -9.05
CA THR A 199 -7.41 6.38 -8.43
C THR A 199 -7.84 5.66 -7.16
N ALA A 200 -7.62 4.34 -7.04
CA ALA A 200 -7.83 3.61 -5.79
C ALA A 200 -6.92 4.13 -4.67
N VAL A 201 -5.63 4.39 -4.96
CA VAL A 201 -4.70 5.00 -3.99
C VAL A 201 -5.12 6.42 -3.65
N ILE A 202 -5.47 7.25 -4.66
CA ILE A 202 -5.97 8.62 -4.46
C ILE A 202 -7.17 8.62 -3.51
N ALA A 203 -8.12 7.70 -3.69
CA ALA A 203 -9.29 7.57 -2.84
C ALA A 203 -8.94 7.25 -1.37
N GLN A 204 -7.87 6.49 -1.12
CA GLN A 204 -7.41 6.22 0.25
C GLN A 204 -6.77 7.46 0.87
N ILE A 205 -5.79 8.08 0.19
CA ILE A 205 -5.04 9.21 0.76
C ILE A 205 -5.92 10.44 0.95
N ALA A 206 -6.97 10.61 0.15
CA ALA A 206 -8.00 11.64 0.33
C ALA A 206 -8.64 11.65 1.74
N GLY A 207 -8.59 10.53 2.47
CA GLY A 207 -9.13 10.42 3.82
C GLY A 207 -8.18 10.89 4.92
N CYS A 208 -7.55 12.05 4.78
CA CYS A 208 -6.79 12.78 5.81
C CYS A 208 -6.86 14.29 5.58
N GLU A 209 -6.63 15.11 6.60
CA GLU A 209 -6.77 16.58 6.53
C GLU A 209 -5.71 17.20 5.61
N GLU A 210 -4.49 16.65 5.62
CA GLU A 210 -3.36 17.10 4.80
C GLU A 210 -3.65 17.01 3.30
N SER A 211 -4.57 16.13 2.90
CA SER A 211 -4.99 15.97 1.52
C SER A 211 -5.67 17.18 0.93
N GLU A 212 -6.39 18.01 1.72
CA GLU A 212 -7.05 19.20 1.19
C GLU A 212 -6.03 20.11 0.47
N ARG A 213 -4.97 20.50 1.19
CA ARG A 213 -3.94 21.38 0.63
C ARG A 213 -3.15 20.69 -0.49
N ALA A 214 -2.87 19.41 -0.33
CA ALA A 214 -2.08 18.67 -1.32
C ALA A 214 -2.84 18.50 -2.65
N PHE A 215 -4.14 18.22 -2.59
CA PHE A 215 -5.00 18.06 -3.76
C PHE A 215 -5.27 19.41 -4.42
N TRP A 216 -5.48 20.47 -3.66
CA TRP A 216 -5.64 21.83 -4.20
C TRP A 216 -4.44 22.23 -5.09
N LYS A 217 -3.20 21.98 -4.62
CA LYS A 217 -1.97 22.30 -5.38
C LYS A 217 -1.86 21.63 -6.73
N VAL A 218 -2.57 20.51 -6.94
CA VAL A 218 -2.52 19.70 -8.16
C VAL A 218 -3.86 19.69 -8.89
N SER A 219 -4.76 20.62 -8.54
CA SER A 219 -6.12 20.70 -9.09
C SER A 219 -6.89 19.37 -8.97
N GLY A 220 -6.64 18.62 -7.89
CA GLY A 220 -7.08 17.24 -7.73
C GLY A 220 -8.61 17.07 -7.79
N VAL A 221 -9.38 18.01 -7.23
CA VAL A 221 -10.85 17.99 -7.33
C VAL A 221 -11.30 18.09 -8.79
N LYS A 222 -10.68 18.98 -9.59
CA LYS A 222 -10.99 19.15 -11.02
C LYS A 222 -10.60 17.91 -11.84
N VAL A 223 -9.46 17.28 -11.55
CA VAL A 223 -9.10 16.01 -12.20
C VAL A 223 -10.08 14.90 -11.86
N LEU A 224 -10.53 14.80 -10.60
CA LEU A 224 -11.54 13.82 -10.20
C LEU A 224 -12.91 14.11 -10.83
N GLU A 225 -13.25 15.38 -10.99
CA GLU A 225 -14.43 15.85 -11.71
C GLU A 225 -14.39 15.44 -13.19
N ASP A 226 -13.24 15.63 -13.87
CA ASP A 226 -13.04 15.20 -15.26
C ASP A 226 -13.23 13.68 -15.40
N LEU A 227 -12.70 12.87 -14.47
CA LEU A 227 -12.86 11.41 -14.49
C LEU A 227 -14.32 10.94 -14.31
N LEU A 228 -15.19 11.78 -13.74
CA LEU A 228 -16.62 11.49 -13.60
C LEU A 228 -17.43 11.89 -14.83
N ASP A 229 -16.93 12.82 -15.63
CA ASP A 229 -17.63 13.25 -16.83
C ASP A 229 -17.80 12.07 -17.80
N VAL A 230 -19.06 11.79 -18.14
CA VAL A 230 -19.49 10.68 -19.01
C VAL A 230 -18.81 10.76 -20.38
N GLY A 231 -18.44 11.96 -20.85
CA GLY A 231 -17.76 12.17 -22.12
C GLY A 231 -16.30 11.69 -22.14
N THR A 232 -15.66 11.41 -21.00
CA THR A 232 -14.25 10.98 -20.95
C THR A 232 -14.05 9.49 -21.20
N GLY A 233 -15.10 8.68 -21.16
CA GLY A 233 -15.00 7.23 -21.32
C GLY A 233 -14.26 6.51 -20.17
N SER A 234 -14.16 7.15 -18.99
CA SER A 234 -13.55 6.55 -17.80
C SER A 234 -14.28 5.27 -17.37
N SER A 235 -13.50 4.26 -16.92
CA SER A 235 -14.08 2.98 -16.47
C SER A 235 -14.94 3.15 -15.21
N GLU A 236 -15.91 2.24 -15.01
CA GLU A 236 -16.79 2.25 -13.83
C GLU A 236 -15.99 2.26 -12.51
N ARG A 237 -14.92 1.45 -12.44
CA ARG A 237 -14.03 1.41 -11.27
C ARG A 237 -13.32 2.75 -11.03
N THR A 238 -12.89 3.42 -12.10
CA THR A 238 -12.27 4.74 -12.02
C THR A 238 -13.26 5.77 -11.47
N LYS A 239 -14.51 5.78 -11.97
CA LYS A 239 -15.58 6.65 -11.47
C LYS A 239 -15.90 6.37 -10.00
N GLU A 240 -16.02 5.10 -9.60
CA GLU A 240 -16.25 4.73 -8.19
C GLU A 240 -15.13 5.21 -7.26
N ASN A 241 -13.88 5.08 -7.70
CA ASN A 241 -12.74 5.59 -6.97
C ASN A 241 -12.77 7.11 -6.88
N ALA A 242 -13.14 7.81 -7.96
CA ALA A 242 -13.27 9.27 -7.96
C ALA A 242 -14.36 9.76 -7.00
N VAL A 243 -15.55 9.13 -7.03
CA VAL A 243 -16.62 9.37 -6.03
C VAL A 243 -16.09 9.14 -4.61
N GLY A 244 -15.37 8.05 -4.39
CA GLY A 244 -14.79 7.73 -3.09
C GLY A 244 -13.76 8.77 -2.61
N ALA A 245 -12.91 9.27 -3.52
CA ALA A 245 -11.92 10.29 -3.23
C ALA A 245 -12.59 11.62 -2.86
N LEU A 246 -13.55 12.09 -3.67
CA LEU A 246 -14.28 13.33 -3.41
C LEU A 246 -15.05 13.27 -2.09
N LEU A 247 -15.74 12.16 -1.82
CA LEU A 247 -16.44 11.96 -0.55
C LEU A 247 -15.46 11.98 0.63
N ASN A 248 -14.31 11.33 0.52
CA ASN A 248 -13.30 11.35 1.58
C ASN A 248 -12.73 12.77 1.81
N LEU A 249 -12.46 13.52 0.73
CA LEU A 249 -12.04 14.93 0.83
C LEU A 249 -13.12 15.78 1.50
N VAL A 250 -14.40 15.60 1.17
CA VAL A 250 -15.51 16.33 1.83
C VAL A 250 -15.59 16.03 3.32
N ARG A 251 -15.25 14.80 3.72
CA ARG A 251 -15.31 14.35 5.12
C ARG A 251 -14.12 14.82 5.96
N CYS A 252 -12.95 14.95 5.35
CA CYS A 252 -11.71 15.31 6.04
C CYS A 252 -11.27 16.76 5.80
N GLY A 253 -11.72 17.39 4.73
CA GLY A 253 -11.36 18.76 4.36
C GLY A 253 -12.30 19.81 4.93
N GLY A 254 -11.91 21.07 4.77
CA GLY A 254 -12.65 22.24 5.18
C GLY A 254 -13.74 22.69 4.19
N GLY A 255 -14.30 23.88 4.48
CA GLY A 255 -15.37 24.47 3.66
C GLY A 255 -14.96 24.80 2.22
N GLY A 256 -13.66 24.91 1.92
CA GLY A 256 -13.14 25.11 0.56
C GLY A 256 -13.45 23.91 -0.34
N VAL A 257 -13.09 22.71 0.11
CA VAL A 257 -13.38 21.44 -0.59
C VAL A 257 -14.89 21.28 -0.83
N MET A 258 -15.69 21.50 0.21
CA MET A 258 -17.15 21.39 0.10
C MET A 258 -17.71 22.34 -0.98
N ARG A 259 -17.16 23.55 -1.11
CA ARG A 259 -17.57 24.51 -2.14
C ARG A 259 -17.23 24.01 -3.53
N GLU A 260 -15.98 23.58 -3.75
CA GLU A 260 -15.55 23.04 -5.05
C GLU A 260 -16.40 21.83 -5.48
N VAL A 261 -16.73 20.95 -4.53
CA VAL A 261 -17.58 19.78 -4.80
C VAL A 261 -19.02 20.19 -5.13
N LYS A 262 -19.58 21.22 -4.49
CA LYS A 262 -20.92 21.73 -4.82
C LYS A 262 -20.98 22.42 -6.19
N GLU A 263 -19.87 22.99 -6.62
CA GLU A 263 -19.73 23.72 -7.88
C GLU A 263 -19.24 22.82 -9.03
N MET A 264 -19.27 21.49 -8.87
CA MET A 264 -18.95 20.54 -9.94
C MET A 264 -19.89 20.71 -11.15
N ARG A 265 -19.35 20.55 -12.36
CA ARG A 265 -20.12 20.65 -13.60
C ARG A 265 -21.24 19.60 -13.64
N PRO A 266 -22.36 19.88 -14.32
CA PRO A 266 -23.46 18.94 -14.47
C PRO A 266 -23.04 17.55 -14.97
N GLY A 267 -22.10 17.49 -15.92
CA GLY A 267 -21.59 16.22 -16.45
C GLY A 267 -20.95 15.32 -15.40
N ALA A 268 -20.24 15.90 -14.43
CA ALA A 268 -19.67 15.15 -13.30
C ALA A 268 -20.76 14.70 -12.31
N VAL A 269 -21.78 15.52 -12.07
CA VAL A 269 -22.93 15.14 -11.24
C VAL A 269 -23.70 13.97 -11.84
N GLU A 270 -23.92 13.97 -13.17
CA GLU A 270 -24.49 12.83 -13.88
C GLU A 270 -23.59 11.58 -13.76
N GLY A 271 -22.27 11.74 -13.82
CA GLY A 271 -21.32 10.66 -13.52
C GLY A 271 -21.47 10.06 -12.11
N ILE A 272 -21.78 10.88 -11.10
CA ILE A 272 -22.05 10.40 -9.74
C ILE A 272 -23.38 9.63 -9.69
N LYS A 273 -24.41 10.09 -10.41
CA LYS A 273 -25.70 9.37 -10.52
C LYS A 273 -25.55 8.03 -11.23
N ASP A 274 -24.75 7.97 -12.30
CA ASP A 274 -24.39 6.72 -12.98
C ASP A 274 -23.77 5.72 -11.98
N VAL A 275 -22.82 6.15 -11.14
CA VAL A 275 -22.25 5.29 -10.08
C VAL A 275 -23.30 4.88 -9.04
N MET A 276 -24.24 5.75 -8.69
CA MET A 276 -25.34 5.43 -7.78
C MET A 276 -26.27 4.34 -8.34
N GLU A 277 -26.50 4.33 -9.64
CA GLU A 277 -27.42 3.39 -10.31
C GLU A 277 -26.74 2.07 -10.69
N ASN A 278 -25.50 2.15 -11.19
CA ASN A 278 -24.82 1.04 -11.85
C ASN A 278 -23.60 0.51 -11.09
N GLY A 279 -23.08 1.24 -10.10
CA GLY A 279 -21.86 0.85 -9.39
C GLY A 279 -22.00 -0.38 -8.46
N THR A 280 -20.88 -0.79 -7.88
CA THR A 280 -20.84 -1.78 -6.79
C THR A 280 -21.63 -1.29 -5.58
N ALA A 281 -22.04 -2.20 -4.69
CA ALA A 281 -22.76 -1.82 -3.47
C ALA A 281 -22.04 -0.72 -2.65
N LYS A 282 -20.70 -0.77 -2.60
CA LYS A 282 -19.87 0.26 -1.96
C LYS A 282 -19.83 1.56 -2.77
N GLY A 283 -19.70 1.48 -4.09
CA GLY A 283 -19.78 2.62 -5.01
C GLY A 283 -21.11 3.38 -4.86
N LYS A 284 -22.22 2.65 -4.92
CA LYS A 284 -23.59 3.18 -4.76
C LYS A 284 -23.77 3.93 -3.44
N SER A 285 -23.37 3.30 -2.33
CA SER A 285 -23.46 3.91 -1.00
C SER A 285 -22.67 5.22 -0.91
N LYS A 286 -21.47 5.26 -1.48
CA LYS A 286 -20.64 6.48 -1.51
C LYS A 286 -21.21 7.55 -2.44
N ALA A 287 -21.74 7.17 -3.61
CA ALA A 287 -22.36 8.11 -4.53
C ALA A 287 -23.58 8.79 -3.91
N ILE A 288 -24.46 8.04 -3.23
CA ILE A 288 -25.60 8.59 -2.49
C ILE A 288 -25.12 9.59 -1.42
N ALA A 289 -24.07 9.26 -0.69
CA ALA A 289 -23.52 10.15 0.34
C ALA A 289 -22.91 11.43 -0.27
N LEU A 290 -22.26 11.33 -1.42
CA LEU A 290 -21.67 12.48 -2.12
C LEU A 290 -22.75 13.38 -2.73
N LEU A 291 -23.79 12.82 -3.37
CA LEU A 291 -24.92 13.60 -3.91
C LEU A 291 -25.61 14.43 -2.83
N LYS A 292 -25.82 13.86 -1.65
CA LYS A 292 -26.36 14.60 -0.49
C LYS A 292 -25.48 15.80 -0.09
N ALA A 293 -24.16 15.68 -0.22
CA ALA A 293 -23.25 16.78 0.05
C ALA A 293 -23.32 17.88 -1.04
N VAL A 294 -23.51 17.48 -2.29
CA VAL A 294 -23.67 18.36 -3.45
C VAL A 294 -25.02 19.14 -3.39
N GLU A 295 -26.13 18.46 -3.11
CA GLU A 295 -27.49 19.03 -3.16
C GLU A 295 -27.87 19.90 -1.93
N GLY A 296 -27.13 19.77 -0.81
CA GLY A 296 -27.31 20.60 0.39
C GLY A 296 -28.33 20.04 1.41
N GLY A 297 -28.20 20.31 2.72
CA GLY A 297 -27.54 21.46 3.34
C GLY A 297 -26.83 21.17 4.66
N ALA A 298 -26.29 22.25 5.20
CA ALA A 298 -25.59 22.32 6.47
C ALA A 298 -26.46 21.82 7.64
N LYS A 299 -26.40 20.52 7.91
CA LYS A 299 -26.51 20.02 9.27
C LYS A 299 -25.14 19.50 9.63
N LYS A 300 -24.60 20.00 10.73
CA LYS A 300 -23.36 19.54 11.36
C LYS A 300 -23.36 18.01 11.26
N TRP A 301 -22.48 17.46 10.44
CA TRP A 301 -22.39 16.03 10.26
C TRP A 301 -22.01 15.44 11.62
N ASP A 302 -22.91 14.72 12.27
CA ASP A 302 -22.55 13.87 13.41
C ASP A 302 -21.80 12.65 12.84
N PHE A 303 -20.51 12.84 12.60
CA PHE A 303 -19.59 11.86 12.00
C PHE A 303 -19.46 10.54 12.78
N ALA A 304 -20.14 10.39 13.92
CA ALA A 304 -20.08 9.21 14.77
C ALA A 304 -20.74 7.95 14.18
N VAL A 305 -21.59 8.06 13.16
CA VAL A 305 -22.45 6.94 12.73
C VAL A 305 -21.92 6.16 11.51
N LEU A 306 -20.87 6.60 10.82
CA LEU A 306 -20.36 5.93 9.60
C LEU A 306 -18.96 5.31 9.72
N ILE A 307 -18.40 5.23 10.94
CA ILE A 307 -17.12 4.52 11.22
C ILE A 307 -17.38 3.06 11.67
N HIS A 308 -18.47 2.44 11.23
CA HIS A 308 -18.76 1.03 11.54
C HIS A 308 -18.82 0.16 10.29
N SER A 309 -17.63 -0.09 9.74
CA SER A 309 -17.14 -1.38 9.20
C SER A 309 -15.71 -1.12 8.66
N ASP A 310 -14.59 -1.43 9.30
CA ASP A 310 -14.28 -2.31 10.41
C ASP A 310 -13.09 -1.70 11.20
N THR A 311 -13.16 -1.81 12.54
CA THR A 311 -12.10 -1.56 13.53
C THR A 311 -11.42 -0.19 13.60
N TRP A 312 -12.07 0.79 14.25
CA TRP A 312 -11.40 1.67 15.24
C TRP A 312 -12.44 2.27 16.20
N LYS A 313 -12.49 1.80 17.46
CA LYS A 313 -13.28 2.44 18.53
C LYS A 313 -12.40 3.47 19.24
N GLY A 314 -12.44 4.71 18.77
CA GLY A 314 -11.83 5.86 19.43
C GLY A 314 -12.87 6.54 20.30
N THR A 315 -12.60 6.65 21.60
CA THR A 315 -13.47 7.31 22.58
C THR A 315 -13.54 8.82 22.31
N LYS A 316 -14.76 9.38 22.28
CA LYS A 316 -15.00 10.84 22.25
C LYS A 316 -14.47 11.49 23.54
N CYS A 317 -13.89 12.68 23.42
CA CYS A 317 -13.77 13.63 24.52
C CYS A 317 -13.93 15.08 24.02
N SER A 318 -14.37 15.92 24.95
CA SER A 318 -15.21 17.12 24.81
C SER A 318 -14.56 18.42 24.28
N ASP A 319 -15.40 19.21 23.62
CA ASP A 319 -15.54 20.69 23.60
C ASP A 319 -14.34 21.63 23.38
N SER A 320 -13.28 21.23 22.70
CA SER A 320 -12.31 22.24 22.19
C SER A 320 -11.64 21.97 20.85
N GLY A 321 -12.12 20.99 20.06
CA GLY A 321 -11.84 20.90 18.62
C GLY A 321 -10.36 20.87 18.20
N ARG A 322 -9.42 20.61 19.11
CA ARG A 322 -7.99 20.45 18.83
C ARG A 322 -7.55 19.07 19.30
N ILE A 323 -7.22 18.20 18.35
CA ILE A 323 -6.46 16.99 18.63
C ILE A 323 -5.06 17.44 19.03
N CYS A 324 -4.68 17.23 20.29
CA CYS A 324 -3.27 17.32 20.70
C CYS A 324 -2.49 16.15 20.09
N ILE A 325 -1.99 16.36 18.87
CA ILE A 325 -1.19 15.40 18.09
C ILE A 325 0.03 14.88 18.89
N GLU A 326 0.59 15.67 19.81
CA GLU A 326 1.77 15.27 20.60
C GLU A 326 1.50 14.17 21.65
N LYS A 327 0.36 14.20 22.36
CA LYS A 327 0.06 13.19 23.40
C LYS A 327 -0.38 11.85 22.79
N VAL A 328 -1.04 11.90 21.63
CA VAL A 328 -1.48 10.71 20.87
C VAL A 328 -0.28 9.95 20.31
N ASN A 329 0.74 10.64 19.79
CA ASN A 329 1.95 9.99 19.30
C ASN A 329 2.68 9.18 20.37
N ARG A 330 2.80 9.69 21.60
CA ARG A 330 3.49 8.96 22.68
C ARG A 330 2.68 7.77 23.19
N ALA A 331 1.38 7.95 23.40
CA ALA A 331 0.51 6.86 23.89
C ALA A 331 0.35 5.73 22.86
N LEU A 332 0.24 6.06 21.56
CA LEU A 332 0.18 5.07 20.49
C LEU A 332 1.53 4.40 20.26
N TRP A 333 2.64 5.12 20.39
CA TRP A 333 3.98 4.54 20.32
C TRP A 333 4.24 3.57 21.47
N GLU A 334 3.84 3.91 22.70
CA GLU A 334 3.96 3.00 23.84
C GLU A 334 2.97 1.82 23.74
N SER A 335 1.75 2.03 23.24
CA SER A 335 0.81 0.93 22.95
C SER A 335 1.31 0.01 21.82
N ALA A 336 1.92 0.55 20.77
CA ALA A 336 2.52 -0.23 19.69
C ALA A 336 3.73 -1.01 20.20
N LYS A 337 4.59 -0.40 21.02
CA LYS A 337 5.68 -1.09 21.72
C LYS A 337 5.16 -2.20 22.62
N GLU A 338 4.10 -1.98 23.38
CA GLU A 338 3.50 -2.99 24.25
C GLU A 338 2.83 -4.11 23.46
N ALA A 339 2.20 -3.81 22.32
CA ALA A 339 1.64 -4.81 21.42
C ALA A 339 2.75 -5.67 20.78
N ILE A 340 3.84 -5.02 20.32
CA ILE A 340 5.03 -5.69 19.81
C ILE A 340 5.69 -6.53 20.91
N ALA A 341 5.84 -6.00 22.12
CA ALA A 341 6.44 -6.70 23.27
C ALA A 341 5.57 -7.86 23.77
N ARG A 342 4.24 -7.73 23.73
CA ARG A 342 3.30 -8.83 24.03
C ARG A 342 3.37 -9.93 22.97
N ALA A 343 3.39 -9.55 21.68
CA ALA A 343 3.59 -10.50 20.59
C ALA A 343 4.94 -11.23 20.67
N TRP A 344 5.98 -10.55 21.17
CA TRP A 344 7.31 -11.14 21.39
C TRP A 344 7.33 -12.07 22.63
N LYS A 345 6.76 -11.65 23.77
CA LYS A 345 6.71 -12.47 25.00
C LYS A 345 5.86 -13.74 24.83
N HIS A 346 4.76 -13.68 24.08
CA HIS A 346 3.93 -14.86 23.82
C HIS A 346 4.63 -15.90 22.93
N LYS A 347 5.66 -15.51 22.18
CA LYS A 347 6.42 -16.37 21.26
C LYS A 347 7.71 -16.95 21.86
N VAL A 348 8.25 -16.35 22.93
CA VAL A 348 9.52 -16.75 23.57
C VAL A 348 9.30 -17.62 24.83
N PHE A 349 8.09 -17.65 25.40
CA PHE A 349 7.77 -18.43 26.61
C PHE A 349 6.82 -19.62 26.36
N GLN A 350 6.67 -20.05 25.11
CA GLN A 350 5.90 -21.26 24.73
C GLN A 350 6.78 -22.31 24.02
N GLU A 351 8.11 -22.14 24.05
CA GLU A 351 9.13 -23.15 23.71
C GLU A 351 10.12 -23.24 24.88
#